data_AF-A0A2N2JCC2-F1
#
_entry.id   AF-A0A2N2JCC2-F1
#
_cell.length_a   1.000
_cell.length_b   1.000
_cell.length_c   1.000
_cell.angle_alpha   90.00
_cell.angle_beta   90.00
_cell.angle_gamma   90.00
#
_symmetry.space_group_name_H-M   'P 1'
#
loop_
_entity.id
_entity.type
_entity.pdbx_description
1 polymer ?
#
loop_
_entity_poly.entity_id
_entity_poly.type
_entity_poly.pdbx_seq_one_letter_code
_entity_poly.pdbx_strand_id
1 'polypeptide(L)'
;MLQRTIFRPALPWLFALALAAGCGDGGATGGGDVSGRDVPDNPDPPRSSFTAEDHVSGAEFSKLTIEVDFVTQRGPDGTALSELQAALDQLRADGQLAKPGGVEFVLDDVLDPSPADKVWTLGELQALAQGYRDHPLDATAAAIHVLYVDGHYQDDTAQGTVLGFAYGGSWMVMFKDNITDACASSTVISGPVLSGLRDKICSRAEATVLLHELGHLFGLVNNGTPMVVAHEDPDHAKHDADKDCLMYWAIERSTAVDIVAEGFVGGTPQLGFCATSLADLEAVASPGQ
;
A
#
# COMPACT_ATOMS: atom_id res chain seq x y z
N MET A 1 77.63 -11.89 -26.19
CA MET A 1 77.89 -13.30 -26.59
C MET A 1 77.31 -14.18 -25.49
N LEU A 2 76.52 -15.23 -25.73
CA LEU A 2 76.12 -15.89 -26.99
C LEU A 2 74.60 -16.21 -26.97
N GLN A 3 74.01 -16.61 -28.11
CA GLN A 3 72.59 -16.97 -28.25
C GLN A 3 72.35 -18.50 -28.24
N ARG A 4 71.13 -18.94 -27.88
CA ARG A 4 70.27 -19.97 -28.55
C ARG A 4 68.97 -20.16 -27.70
N THR A 5 67.72 -20.22 -28.15
CA THR A 5 66.97 -20.52 -29.41
C THR A 5 66.92 -22.02 -29.77
N ILE A 6 65.78 -22.67 -30.10
CA ILE A 6 64.36 -22.26 -30.34
C ILE A 6 63.43 -23.22 -29.51
N PHE A 7 62.11 -23.01 -29.29
CA PHE A 7 60.99 -23.47 -30.15
C PHE A 7 59.58 -22.94 -29.75
N ARG A 8 58.63 -23.00 -30.69
CA ARG A 8 57.16 -22.71 -30.65
C ARG A 8 56.42 -24.01 -31.13
N PRO A 9 55.07 -24.17 -31.23
CA PRO A 9 53.97 -23.18 -31.30
C PRO A 9 52.74 -23.54 -30.39
N ALA A 10 51.59 -22.86 -30.41
CA ALA A 10 50.54 -22.86 -31.46
C ALA A 10 49.71 -21.55 -31.56
N LEU A 11 48.89 -21.46 -32.61
CA LEU A 11 47.79 -20.52 -32.90
C LEU A 11 46.53 -21.39 -33.20
N PRO A 12 45.27 -20.88 -33.42
CA PRO A 12 44.89 -19.57 -33.98
C PRO A 12 43.66 -18.84 -33.35
N TRP A 13 43.49 -17.55 -33.72
CA TRP A 13 42.28 -16.81 -34.20
C TRP A 13 40.89 -17.09 -33.55
N LEU A 14 39.91 -16.18 -33.54
CA LEU A 14 39.71 -14.90 -34.25
C LEU A 14 39.86 -13.71 -33.26
N PHE A 15 39.08 -12.62 -33.12
CA PHE A 15 37.86 -12.03 -33.74
C PHE A 15 37.90 -10.48 -33.63
N ALA A 16 36.96 -9.75 -34.23
CA ALA A 16 36.96 -8.28 -34.31
C ALA A 16 35.64 -7.62 -33.89
N LEU A 17 35.69 -6.35 -33.46
CA LEU A 17 34.60 -5.37 -33.57
C LEU A 17 35.17 -3.94 -33.67
N ALA A 18 34.37 -3.01 -34.18
CA ALA A 18 34.68 -1.57 -34.32
C ALA A 18 33.42 -0.74 -33.99
N LEU A 19 33.47 0.58 -34.22
CA LEU A 19 32.45 1.61 -33.88
C LEU A 19 32.50 2.04 -32.40
N ALA A 20 32.25 3.30 -32.02
CA ALA A 20 32.14 4.55 -32.79
C ALA A 20 32.58 5.75 -31.90
N ALA A 21 32.56 6.97 -32.43
CA ALA A 21 32.98 8.19 -31.73
C ALA A 21 31.89 9.29 -31.76
N GLY A 22 31.95 10.18 -30.78
CA GLY A 22 31.09 11.37 -30.65
C GLY A 22 29.97 11.20 -29.61
N CYS A 23 29.59 12.21 -28.82
CA CYS A 23 30.20 13.52 -28.59
C CYS A 23 30.04 13.90 -27.11
N GLY A 24 30.85 14.85 -26.61
CA GLY A 24 30.78 15.30 -25.22
C GLY A 24 30.72 16.81 -25.10
N ASP A 25 29.75 17.27 -24.31
CA ASP A 25 29.67 18.52 -23.55
C ASP A 25 28.86 18.16 -22.29
N GLY A 26 28.93 18.86 -21.16
CA GLY A 26 29.60 20.11 -20.86
C GLY A 26 28.99 20.62 -19.54
N GLY A 27 29.46 20.09 -18.41
CA GLY A 27 28.68 20.07 -17.16
C GLY A 27 28.56 21.42 -16.44
N ALA A 28 27.42 21.61 -15.76
CA ALA A 28 27.21 22.64 -14.74
C ALA A 28 26.61 21.98 -13.48
N THR A 29 26.98 22.48 -12.29
CA THR A 29 26.71 21.82 -11.00
C THR A 29 25.88 22.67 -10.06
N GLY A 30 25.01 22.03 -9.27
CA GLY A 30 24.49 22.57 -8.01
C GLY A 30 22.95 22.57 -7.91
N GLY A 31 22.44 22.28 -6.71
CA GLY A 31 21.00 22.24 -6.43
C GLY A 31 20.41 20.83 -6.36
N GLY A 32 21.05 19.92 -5.63
CA GLY A 32 20.42 18.66 -5.22
C GLY A 32 19.54 18.89 -4.01
N ASP A 33 18.27 19.22 -4.23
CA ASP A 33 17.22 19.03 -3.24
C ASP A 33 16.59 17.64 -3.47
N VAL A 34 16.21 16.95 -2.40
CA VAL A 34 15.76 15.55 -2.48
C VAL A 34 14.36 15.45 -1.90
N SER A 35 13.38 15.73 -2.75
CA SER A 35 11.98 15.36 -2.50
C SER A 35 11.86 13.86 -2.26
N GLY A 36 10.73 13.45 -1.67
CA GLY A 36 10.40 12.03 -1.51
C GLY A 36 10.51 11.28 -2.83
N ARG A 37 10.87 10.00 -2.73
CA ARG A 37 10.51 9.04 -3.78
C ARG A 37 9.41 8.19 -3.21
N ASP A 38 8.31 8.11 -3.94
CA ASP A 38 7.24 7.16 -3.70
C ASP A 38 7.76 5.72 -3.76
N VAL A 39 6.92 4.75 -3.42
CA VAL A 39 7.16 3.36 -3.83
C VAL A 39 7.37 3.36 -5.35
N PRO A 40 8.46 2.80 -5.90
CA PRO A 40 8.77 2.94 -7.33
C PRO A 40 7.63 2.44 -8.22
N ASP A 41 7.33 3.18 -9.28
CA ASP A 41 6.33 2.85 -10.32
C ASP A 41 6.81 1.63 -11.15
N ASN A 42 6.77 0.48 -10.48
CA ASN A 42 7.08 -0.85 -10.97
C ASN A 42 5.95 -1.25 -11.93
N PRO A 43 6.22 -1.87 -13.09
CA PRO A 43 5.16 -2.15 -14.07
C PRO A 43 4.05 -2.98 -13.43
N ASP A 44 2.84 -2.41 -13.50
CA ASP A 44 1.60 -2.92 -12.92
C ASP A 44 1.51 -4.45 -13.08
N PRO A 45 1.35 -5.23 -11.99
CA PRO A 45 1.19 -6.68 -12.11
C PRO A 45 -0.07 -7.03 -12.90
N PRO A 46 -0.24 -8.29 -13.33
CA PRO A 46 -1.48 -8.75 -13.95
C PRO A 46 -2.67 -8.35 -13.07
N ARG A 47 -3.45 -7.37 -13.53
CA ARG A 47 -4.56 -6.82 -12.74
C ARG A 47 -5.58 -7.92 -12.46
N SER A 48 -6.19 -7.83 -11.28
CA SER A 48 -7.34 -8.65 -10.91
C SER A 48 -8.45 -8.56 -11.96
N SER A 49 -9.34 -9.55 -11.96
CA SER A 49 -10.61 -9.47 -12.69
C SER A 49 -11.54 -8.38 -12.15
N PHE A 50 -11.32 -7.92 -10.90
CA PHE A 50 -12.10 -6.85 -10.27
C PHE A 50 -11.46 -5.47 -10.49
N THR A 51 -12.31 -4.50 -10.83
CA THR A 51 -12.00 -3.08 -10.96
C THR A 51 -12.36 -2.30 -9.70
N ALA A 52 -12.03 -1.00 -9.65
CA ALA A 52 -12.49 -0.09 -8.60
C ALA A 52 -14.04 -0.02 -8.52
N GLU A 53 -14.72 0.01 -9.68
CA GLU A 53 -16.19 0.00 -9.76
C GLU A 53 -16.77 -1.31 -9.21
N ASP A 54 -16.06 -2.43 -9.35
CA ASP A 54 -16.45 -3.72 -8.77
C ASP A 54 -16.30 -3.77 -7.25
N HIS A 55 -15.44 -2.95 -6.64
CA HIS A 55 -15.34 -2.84 -5.18
C HIS A 55 -16.34 -1.84 -4.58
N VAL A 56 -16.74 -0.82 -5.34
CA VAL A 56 -17.58 0.30 -4.84
C VAL A 56 -19.06 0.17 -5.24
N SER A 57 -19.37 -0.11 -6.51
CA SER A 57 -20.73 -0.08 -7.05
C SER A 57 -21.55 -1.32 -6.69
N GLY A 58 -22.88 -1.22 -6.76
CA GLY A 58 -23.78 -2.36 -6.61
C GLY A 58 -24.21 -3.02 -7.93
N ALA A 59 -23.57 -2.68 -9.06
CA ALA A 59 -24.08 -2.97 -10.39
C ALA A 59 -23.88 -4.43 -10.83
N GLU A 60 -22.66 -4.96 -10.70
CA GLU A 60 -22.34 -6.37 -10.99
C GLU A 60 -22.27 -7.21 -9.69
N PHE A 61 -21.51 -6.73 -8.69
CA PHE A 61 -21.28 -7.45 -7.44
C PHE A 61 -21.99 -6.78 -6.26
N SER A 62 -23.00 -7.43 -5.70
CA SER A 62 -23.76 -6.90 -4.56
C SER A 62 -23.04 -6.99 -3.21
N LYS A 63 -22.01 -7.84 -3.10
CA LYS A 63 -21.19 -8.06 -1.90
C LYS A 63 -19.73 -7.69 -2.20
N LEU A 64 -18.98 -7.33 -1.15
CA LEU A 64 -17.52 -7.30 -1.15
C LEU A 64 -16.99 -8.27 -0.08
N THR A 65 -16.16 -9.23 -0.48
CA THR A 65 -15.38 -10.07 0.45
C THR A 65 -13.98 -9.44 0.60
N ILE A 66 -13.49 -9.37 1.83
CA ILE A 66 -12.11 -8.99 2.15
C ILE A 66 -11.47 -10.21 2.81
N GLU A 67 -10.73 -10.94 1.99
CA GLU A 67 -9.97 -12.15 2.31
C GLU A 67 -8.65 -11.72 2.97
N VAL A 68 -8.34 -12.24 4.17
CA VAL A 68 -7.20 -11.80 4.98
C VAL A 68 -6.42 -13.01 5.49
N ASP A 69 -5.23 -13.21 4.92
CA ASP A 69 -4.29 -14.23 5.39
C ASP A 69 -3.15 -13.56 6.13
N PHE A 70 -2.66 -14.21 7.19
CA PHE A 70 -1.73 -13.58 8.11
C PHE A 70 -0.67 -14.53 8.64
N VAL A 71 0.56 -14.03 8.73
CA VAL A 71 1.63 -14.74 9.42
C VAL A 71 1.24 -14.98 10.89
N THR A 72 1.63 -16.14 11.42
CA THR A 72 1.38 -16.55 12.80
C THR A 72 1.76 -15.45 13.80
N GLN A 73 0.79 -15.00 14.61
CA GLN A 73 0.93 -13.86 15.54
C GLN A 73 1.26 -12.51 14.87
N ARG A 74 0.82 -12.30 13.63
CA ARG A 74 0.92 -11.04 12.87
C ARG A 74 -0.39 -10.58 12.21
N GLY A 75 -1.50 -11.25 12.49
CA GLY A 75 -2.81 -10.86 11.97
C GLY A 75 -3.29 -9.48 12.44
N PRO A 76 -4.38 -8.99 11.82
CA PRO A 76 -4.97 -7.70 12.15
C PRO A 76 -5.37 -7.61 13.63
N ASP A 77 -5.26 -6.42 14.23
CA ASP A 77 -5.82 -6.21 15.57
C ASP A 77 -7.36 -6.25 15.56
N GLY A 78 -7.96 -6.88 16.57
CA GLY A 78 -9.41 -7.03 16.66
C GLY A 78 -10.16 -5.71 16.87
N THR A 79 -9.53 -4.71 17.47
CA THR A 79 -10.08 -3.35 17.56
C THR A 79 -9.90 -2.62 16.23
N ALA A 80 -8.77 -2.82 15.54
CA ALA A 80 -8.54 -2.25 14.22
C ALA A 80 -9.59 -2.73 13.18
N LEU A 81 -9.87 -4.03 13.11
CA LEU A 81 -10.96 -4.55 12.27
C LEU A 81 -12.34 -3.99 12.68
N SER A 82 -12.56 -3.77 13.98
CA SER A 82 -13.83 -3.24 14.48
C SER A 82 -14.04 -1.77 14.10
N GLU A 83 -12.99 -0.94 14.14
CA GLU A 83 -13.06 0.45 13.65
C GLU A 83 -13.18 0.48 12.11
N LEU A 84 -12.44 -0.38 11.40
CA LEU A 84 -12.52 -0.50 9.93
C LEU A 84 -13.91 -0.93 9.44
N GLN A 85 -14.51 -1.97 10.03
CA GLN A 85 -15.86 -2.41 9.72
C GLN A 85 -16.88 -1.29 9.95
N ALA A 86 -16.76 -0.55 11.05
CA ALA A 86 -17.64 0.56 11.36
C ALA A 86 -17.51 1.71 10.34
N ALA A 87 -16.30 2.01 9.86
CA ALA A 87 -16.07 3.00 8.80
C ALA A 87 -16.67 2.56 7.46
N LEU A 88 -16.51 1.28 7.09
CA LEU A 88 -17.11 0.71 5.88
C LEU A 88 -18.65 0.71 5.97
N ASP A 89 -19.23 0.34 7.12
CA ASP A 89 -20.68 0.42 7.35
C ASP A 89 -21.22 1.85 7.35
N GLN A 90 -20.42 2.86 7.73
CA GLN A 90 -20.79 4.26 7.57
C GLN A 90 -20.83 4.67 6.10
N LEU A 91 -19.80 4.33 5.30
CA LEU A 91 -19.79 4.59 3.84
C LEU A 91 -20.95 3.89 3.10
N ARG A 92 -21.37 2.72 3.60
CA ARG A 92 -22.55 1.99 3.09
C ARG A 92 -23.86 2.68 3.45
N ALA A 93 -23.94 3.29 4.63
CA ALA A 93 -25.13 4.00 5.11
C ALA A 93 -25.29 5.38 4.47
N ASP A 94 -24.19 6.09 4.24
CA ASP A 94 -24.15 7.44 3.67
C ASP A 94 -24.09 7.46 2.12
N GLY A 95 -23.94 6.28 1.48
CA GLY A 95 -24.14 6.09 0.04
C GLY A 95 -22.88 5.95 -0.83
N GLN A 96 -21.69 6.08 -0.25
CA GLN A 96 -20.39 5.99 -0.94
C GLN A 96 -19.92 4.55 -1.21
N LEU A 97 -20.54 3.53 -0.61
CA LEU A 97 -20.19 2.12 -0.82
C LEU A 97 -21.43 1.25 -1.05
N ALA A 98 -21.85 1.13 -2.30
CA ALA A 98 -23.12 0.52 -2.72
C ALA A 98 -23.11 -1.03 -2.72
N LYS A 99 -22.82 -1.66 -1.58
CA LYS A 99 -22.79 -3.13 -1.43
C LYS A 99 -23.99 -3.69 -0.67
N PRO A 100 -25.21 -3.79 -1.24
CA PRO A 100 -26.41 -4.18 -0.51
C PRO A 100 -26.35 -5.60 0.10
N GLY A 101 -25.49 -6.49 -0.40
CA GLY A 101 -25.24 -7.84 0.14
C GLY A 101 -24.30 -7.89 1.35
N GLY A 102 -23.53 -6.82 1.61
CA GLY A 102 -22.58 -6.74 2.73
C GLY A 102 -21.15 -6.40 2.31
N VAL A 103 -20.33 -6.03 3.30
CA VAL A 103 -18.88 -6.22 3.27
C VAL A 103 -18.56 -7.24 4.36
N GLU A 104 -17.74 -8.24 4.06
CA GLU A 104 -17.39 -9.33 4.98
C GLU A 104 -15.88 -9.53 5.02
N PHE A 105 -15.30 -9.52 6.23
CA PHE A 105 -13.92 -9.93 6.45
C PHE A 105 -13.86 -11.44 6.71
N VAL A 106 -13.03 -12.14 5.93
CA VAL A 106 -12.69 -13.54 6.18
C VAL A 106 -11.24 -13.60 6.61
N LEU A 107 -11.00 -14.02 7.85
CA LEU A 107 -9.67 -14.44 8.29
C LEU A 107 -9.55 -15.93 7.93
N ASP A 108 -8.86 -16.25 6.83
CA ASP A 108 -8.79 -17.63 6.33
C ASP A 108 -7.48 -18.30 6.77
N ASP A 109 -6.36 -18.03 6.10
CA ASP A 109 -5.14 -18.82 6.30
C ASP A 109 -4.11 -18.20 7.26
N VAL A 110 -3.39 -19.07 7.97
CA VAL A 110 -2.41 -18.69 9.00
C VAL A 110 -1.02 -19.17 8.58
N LEU A 111 -0.20 -18.26 8.07
CA LEU A 111 1.08 -18.59 7.48
C LEU A 111 2.17 -18.87 8.54
N ASP A 112 3.16 -19.69 8.15
CA ASP A 112 4.40 -19.88 8.91
C ASP A 112 5.19 -18.56 9.01
N PRO A 113 5.87 -18.28 10.15
CA PRO A 113 6.77 -17.14 10.28
C PRO A 113 7.92 -17.12 9.27
N SER A 114 8.27 -15.93 8.80
CA SER A 114 9.44 -15.68 7.97
C SER A 114 10.75 -15.87 8.74
N PRO A 115 11.90 -15.93 8.05
CA PRO A 115 13.19 -15.65 8.67
C PRO A 115 13.18 -14.30 9.40
N ALA A 116 13.90 -14.20 10.53
CA ALA A 116 14.07 -12.93 11.23
C ALA A 116 14.67 -11.86 10.30
N ASP A 117 14.24 -10.62 10.50
CA ASP A 117 14.62 -9.43 9.69
C ASP A 117 14.34 -9.60 8.18
N LYS A 118 13.30 -10.37 7.82
CA LYS A 118 12.84 -10.56 6.44
C LYS A 118 12.51 -9.20 5.79
N VAL A 119 13.20 -8.91 4.69
CA VAL A 119 12.84 -7.83 3.76
C VAL A 119 12.05 -8.43 2.60
N TRP A 120 10.82 -7.96 2.42
CA TRP A 120 9.92 -8.36 1.33
C TRP A 120 10.12 -7.51 0.08
N THR A 121 10.18 -8.18 -1.07
CA THR A 121 10.03 -7.54 -2.39
C THR A 121 8.60 -7.66 -2.89
N LEU A 122 8.16 -6.72 -3.75
CA LEU A 122 6.83 -6.76 -4.36
C LEU A 122 6.56 -8.10 -5.09
N GLY A 123 7.57 -8.66 -5.76
CA GLY A 123 7.45 -9.93 -6.47
C GLY A 123 7.27 -11.15 -5.57
N GLU A 124 7.85 -11.14 -4.36
CA GLU A 124 7.61 -12.19 -3.37
C GLU A 124 6.21 -12.08 -2.76
N LEU A 125 5.73 -10.87 -2.48
CA LEU A 125 4.37 -10.63 -1.97
C LEU A 125 3.31 -11.03 -3.00
N GLN A 126 3.53 -10.74 -4.28
CA GLN A 126 2.67 -11.22 -5.37
C GLN A 126 2.69 -12.76 -5.50
N ALA A 127 3.86 -13.39 -5.36
CA ALA A 127 3.96 -14.85 -5.40
C ALA A 127 3.30 -15.51 -4.18
N LEU A 128 3.34 -14.86 -3.01
CA LEU A 128 2.64 -15.29 -1.80
C LEU A 128 1.13 -15.14 -1.97
N ALA A 129 0.65 -13.97 -2.41
CA ALA A 129 -0.77 -13.71 -2.64
C ALA A 129 -1.38 -14.70 -3.63
N GLN A 130 -0.68 -14.98 -4.74
CA GLN A 130 -1.12 -15.97 -5.74
C GLN A 130 -1.11 -17.43 -5.23
N GLY A 131 -0.43 -17.71 -4.12
CA GLY A 131 -0.40 -19.03 -3.48
C GLY A 131 -1.47 -19.25 -2.41
N TYR A 132 -2.01 -18.17 -1.84
CA TYR A 132 -2.92 -18.19 -0.69
C TYR A 132 -4.31 -17.58 -0.94
N ARG A 133 -4.48 -16.80 -2.01
CA ARG A 133 -5.79 -16.28 -2.44
C ARG A 133 -6.68 -17.39 -3.03
N ASP A 134 -7.21 -18.25 -2.17
CA ASP A 134 -8.03 -19.41 -2.56
C ASP A 134 -9.46 -19.44 -1.97
N HIS A 135 -9.86 -18.40 -1.22
CA HIS A 135 -11.18 -18.34 -0.59
C HIS A 135 -12.34 -18.51 -1.60
N PRO A 136 -13.26 -19.46 -1.39
CA PRO A 136 -14.36 -19.73 -2.33
C PRO A 136 -15.40 -18.59 -2.43
N LEU A 137 -15.21 -17.71 -3.42
CA LEU A 137 -16.14 -16.60 -3.70
C LEU A 137 -17.50 -17.08 -4.19
N ASP A 138 -18.56 -16.43 -3.69
CA ASP A 138 -19.89 -16.52 -4.28
C ASP A 138 -20.00 -15.67 -5.56
N ALA A 139 -20.91 -16.04 -6.46
CA ALA A 139 -21.08 -15.40 -7.76
C ALA A 139 -21.67 -13.98 -7.72
N THR A 140 -21.81 -13.38 -6.54
CA THR A 140 -22.27 -11.99 -6.32
C THR A 140 -21.29 -11.15 -5.50
N ALA A 141 -20.10 -11.68 -5.20
CA ALA A 141 -19.03 -11.01 -4.46
C ALA A 141 -17.87 -10.57 -5.37
N ALA A 142 -17.50 -9.29 -5.28
CA ALA A 142 -16.15 -8.85 -5.61
C ALA A 142 -15.24 -9.17 -4.43
N ALA A 143 -13.92 -9.28 -4.67
CA ALA A 143 -13.00 -9.68 -3.62
C ALA A 143 -11.66 -8.95 -3.61
N ILE A 144 -11.33 -8.40 -2.44
CA ILE A 144 -10.01 -7.87 -2.10
C ILE A 144 -9.28 -8.91 -1.25
N HIS A 145 -7.97 -9.04 -1.46
CA HIS A 145 -7.09 -9.91 -0.68
C HIS A 145 -6.04 -9.08 0.06
N VAL A 146 -5.85 -9.39 1.34
CA VAL A 146 -4.98 -8.66 2.28
C VAL A 146 -3.97 -9.61 2.89
N LEU A 147 -2.70 -9.40 2.62
CA LEU A 147 -1.61 -10.13 3.29
C LEU A 147 -1.14 -9.37 4.53
N TYR A 148 -1.16 -10.01 5.70
CA TYR A 148 -0.56 -9.50 6.93
C TYR A 148 0.77 -10.21 7.22
N VAL A 149 1.89 -9.52 7.00
CA VAL A 149 3.24 -10.11 7.05
C VAL A 149 4.08 -9.63 8.23
N ASP A 150 5.05 -10.45 8.63
CA ASP A 150 6.18 -10.07 9.46
C ASP A 150 7.28 -9.35 8.65
N GLY A 151 8.19 -8.70 9.37
CA GLY A 151 9.34 -8.01 8.79
C GLY A 151 9.02 -6.70 8.08
N HIS A 152 9.85 -6.39 7.08
CA HIS A 152 10.04 -5.06 6.50
C HIS A 152 9.82 -5.08 4.98
N TYR A 153 9.62 -3.92 4.37
CA TYR A 153 9.52 -3.76 2.91
C TYR A 153 10.85 -3.31 2.29
N GLN A 154 11.09 -3.70 1.04
CA GLN A 154 12.31 -3.34 0.29
C GLN A 154 12.56 -1.83 0.16
N ASP A 155 11.50 -1.02 0.18
CA ASP A 155 11.56 0.43 0.01
C ASP A 155 11.37 1.19 1.35
N ASP A 156 11.56 0.51 2.48
CA ASP A 156 11.67 1.13 3.81
C ASP A 156 12.91 2.05 3.89
N THR A 157 12.75 3.23 4.49
CA THR A 157 13.80 4.26 4.52
C THR A 157 14.08 4.80 5.92
N ALA A 158 15.21 5.48 6.08
CA ALA A 158 15.52 6.24 7.30
C ALA A 158 14.63 7.51 7.48
N GLN A 159 13.74 7.79 6.51
CA GLN A 159 12.79 8.89 6.52
C GLN A 159 11.37 8.41 6.90
N GLY A 160 11.11 7.10 6.80
CA GLY A 160 9.85 6.44 7.15
C GLY A 160 9.79 5.02 6.61
N THR A 161 9.15 4.13 7.36
CA THR A 161 8.79 2.78 6.91
C THR A 161 7.38 2.76 6.31
N VAL A 162 7.12 1.78 5.46
CA VAL A 162 5.84 1.49 4.82
C VAL A 162 5.00 0.61 5.76
N LEU A 163 3.78 1.01 6.05
CA LEU A 163 2.86 0.28 6.93
C LEU A 163 1.94 -0.66 6.15
N GLY A 164 1.60 -0.29 4.92
CA GLY A 164 0.89 -1.10 3.95
C GLY A 164 1.06 -0.53 2.54
N PHE A 165 0.55 -1.23 1.54
CA PHE A 165 0.27 -0.66 0.21
C PHE A 165 -0.72 -1.52 -0.59
N ALA A 166 -1.53 -0.89 -1.43
CA ALA A 166 -2.40 -1.50 -2.43
C ALA A 166 -1.68 -1.76 -3.78
N TYR A 167 -2.02 -2.86 -4.46
CA TYR A 167 -1.45 -3.25 -5.76
C TYR A 167 -2.39 -4.16 -6.58
N GLY A 168 -2.17 -4.24 -7.89
CA GLY A 168 -2.86 -5.19 -8.79
C GLY A 168 -4.39 -5.03 -8.92
N GLY A 169 -4.96 -3.96 -8.37
CA GLY A 169 -6.39 -3.65 -8.44
C GLY A 169 -7.27 -4.28 -7.37
N SER A 170 -6.88 -5.42 -6.77
CA SER A 170 -7.61 -6.03 -5.63
C SER A 170 -6.72 -6.75 -4.60
N TRP A 171 -5.43 -6.40 -4.53
CA TRP A 171 -4.47 -6.94 -3.55
C TRP A 171 -3.92 -5.81 -2.69
N MET A 172 -3.64 -6.09 -1.42
CA MET A 172 -2.90 -5.19 -0.55
C MET A 172 -2.07 -5.97 0.48
N VAL A 173 -1.08 -5.31 1.06
CA VAL A 173 -0.23 -5.87 2.13
C VAL A 173 -0.20 -4.93 3.33
N MET A 174 -0.07 -5.49 4.52
CA MET A 174 0.11 -4.80 5.79
C MET A 174 1.35 -5.36 6.50
N PHE A 175 2.32 -4.51 6.81
CA PHE A 175 3.57 -4.88 7.46
C PHE A 175 3.43 -4.76 8.98
N LYS A 176 3.00 -5.84 9.63
CA LYS A 176 2.59 -5.79 11.05
C LYS A 176 3.76 -5.46 12.00
N ASP A 177 4.98 -5.88 11.67
CA ASP A 177 6.17 -5.46 12.43
C ASP A 177 6.45 -3.96 12.24
N ASN A 178 6.42 -3.42 11.03
CA ASN A 178 6.55 -1.97 10.79
C ASN A 178 5.47 -1.15 11.54
N ILE A 179 4.21 -1.60 11.58
CA ILE A 179 3.14 -0.97 12.37
C ILE A 179 3.47 -1.02 13.87
N THR A 180 3.94 -2.17 14.36
CA THR A 180 4.32 -2.36 15.77
C THR A 180 5.50 -1.46 16.15
N ASP A 181 6.51 -1.35 15.30
CA ASP A 181 7.71 -0.54 15.52
C ASP A 181 7.47 0.96 15.39
N ALA A 182 6.60 1.40 14.46
CA ALA A 182 6.13 2.79 14.41
C ALA A 182 5.40 3.16 15.73
N CYS A 183 4.57 2.25 16.24
CA CYS A 183 3.92 2.42 17.54
C CYS A 183 4.84 2.31 18.76
N ALA A 184 5.96 1.59 18.66
CA ALA A 184 6.95 1.50 19.72
C ALA A 184 7.92 2.70 19.73
N SER A 185 8.10 3.36 18.58
CA SER A 185 9.04 4.47 18.39
C SER A 185 8.38 5.86 18.42
N SER A 186 7.07 5.97 18.18
CA SER A 186 6.32 7.23 18.25
C SER A 186 6.56 7.96 19.58
N THR A 187 7.20 9.13 19.48
CA THR A 187 7.50 9.98 20.64
C THR A 187 6.28 10.72 21.16
N VAL A 188 5.26 10.91 20.31
CA VAL A 188 3.97 11.52 20.65
C VAL A 188 3.23 10.65 21.66
N ILE A 189 3.03 9.36 21.36
CA ILE A 189 2.26 8.45 22.23
C ILE A 189 3.07 7.86 23.39
N SER A 190 4.40 7.93 23.32
CA SER A 190 5.31 7.57 24.42
C SER A 190 5.25 8.55 25.61
N GLY A 191 4.64 9.72 25.45
CA GLY A 191 4.47 10.71 26.52
C GLY A 191 3.53 10.25 27.65
N PRO A 192 3.71 10.71 28.90
CA PRO A 192 2.92 10.28 30.06
C PRO A 192 1.43 10.67 30.02
N VAL A 193 1.03 11.47 29.03
CA VAL A 193 -0.38 11.85 28.77
C VAL A 193 -1.08 10.81 27.90
N LEU A 194 -0.37 10.17 26.96
CA LEU A 194 -0.93 9.28 25.94
C LEU A 194 -0.51 7.81 26.11
N SER A 195 0.44 7.50 26.99
CA SER A 195 0.87 6.10 27.22
C SER A 195 -0.26 5.17 27.68
N GLY A 196 -1.27 5.68 28.39
CA GLY A 196 -2.50 4.95 28.74
C GLY A 196 -3.55 4.84 27.62
N LEU A 197 -3.27 5.42 26.46
CA LEU A 197 -4.08 5.37 25.24
C LEU A 197 -3.35 4.72 24.06
N ARG A 198 -2.02 4.53 24.16
CA ARG A 198 -1.13 4.01 23.12
C ARG A 198 -1.75 2.88 22.32
N ASP A 199 -2.15 1.80 22.99
CA ASP A 199 -2.64 0.59 22.31
C ASP A 199 -3.91 0.86 21.48
N LYS A 200 -4.77 1.81 21.90
CA LYS A 200 -5.93 2.26 21.10
C LYS A 200 -5.53 3.11 19.90
N ILE A 201 -4.54 3.98 20.08
CA ILE A 201 -4.00 4.81 18.99
C ILE A 201 -3.33 3.90 17.94
N CYS A 202 -2.67 2.82 18.36
CA CYS A 202 -2.10 1.80 17.48
C CYS A 202 -3.17 1.03 16.71
N SER A 203 -4.21 0.52 17.39
CA SER A 203 -5.36 -0.10 16.71
C SER A 203 -6.01 0.83 15.69
N ARG A 204 -6.14 2.12 16.00
CA ARG A 204 -6.69 3.11 15.07
C ARG A 204 -5.74 3.44 13.92
N ALA A 205 -4.44 3.53 14.17
CA ALA A 205 -3.45 3.75 13.12
C ALA A 205 -3.49 2.59 12.12
N GLU A 206 -3.54 1.35 12.60
CA GLU A 206 -3.72 0.16 11.77
C GLU A 206 -5.04 0.19 10.98
N ALA A 207 -6.16 0.57 11.60
CA ALA A 207 -7.45 0.74 10.91
C ALA A 207 -7.46 1.90 9.90
N THR A 208 -6.63 2.92 10.12
CA THR A 208 -6.49 4.09 9.24
C THR A 208 -5.66 3.73 8.00
N VAL A 209 -4.53 3.03 8.16
CA VAL A 209 -3.75 2.48 7.04
C VAL A 209 -4.62 1.52 6.23
N LEU A 210 -5.31 0.57 6.88
CA LEU A 210 -6.23 -0.36 6.20
C LEU A 210 -7.27 0.35 5.32
N LEU A 211 -7.88 1.43 5.82
CA LEU A 211 -8.91 2.16 5.08
C LEU A 211 -8.32 3.04 3.95
N HIS A 212 -7.08 3.50 4.09
CA HIS A 212 -6.31 4.18 3.04
C HIS A 212 -6.04 3.23 1.86
N GLU A 213 -5.53 2.02 2.13
CA GLU A 213 -5.29 1.01 1.09
C GLU A 213 -6.59 0.54 0.42
N LEU A 214 -7.67 0.37 1.19
CA LEU A 214 -8.99 0.13 0.61
C LEU A 214 -9.45 1.31 -0.27
N GLY A 215 -9.12 2.56 0.10
CA GLY A 215 -9.33 3.73 -0.74
C GLY A 215 -8.64 3.62 -2.11
N HIS A 216 -7.38 3.19 -2.15
CA HIS A 216 -6.68 2.89 -3.41
C HIS A 216 -7.33 1.76 -4.23
N LEU A 217 -7.85 0.72 -3.58
CA LEU A 217 -8.59 -0.37 -4.24
C LEU A 217 -10.03 0.00 -4.64
N PHE A 218 -10.59 1.04 -4.02
CA PHE A 218 -11.79 1.78 -4.47
C PHE A 218 -11.46 2.81 -5.56
N GLY A 219 -10.21 2.84 -6.05
CA GLY A 219 -9.77 3.67 -7.17
C GLY A 219 -9.45 5.12 -6.82
N LEU A 220 -9.36 5.49 -5.54
CA LEU A 220 -8.95 6.82 -5.10
C LEU A 220 -7.42 6.97 -5.03
N VAL A 221 -6.87 8.17 -5.15
CA VAL A 221 -7.43 9.33 -5.88
C VAL A 221 -7.05 9.14 -7.35
N ASN A 222 -7.98 9.33 -8.30
CA ASN A 222 -7.70 9.21 -9.75
C ASN A 222 -7.10 7.85 -10.22
N ASN A 223 -7.14 6.81 -9.36
CA ASN A 223 -6.46 5.51 -9.54
C ASN A 223 -7.37 4.44 -10.19
N GLY A 224 -8.43 4.88 -10.86
CA GLY A 224 -9.47 4.03 -11.46
C GLY A 224 -10.86 4.60 -11.28
N THR A 225 -11.09 5.31 -10.18
CA THR A 225 -12.26 6.16 -9.96
C THR A 225 -11.95 7.56 -10.50
N PRO A 226 -12.74 8.12 -11.44
CA PRO A 226 -12.49 9.45 -12.00
C PRO A 226 -12.86 10.56 -11.01
N MET A 227 -11.98 11.55 -10.89
CA MET A 227 -12.20 12.73 -10.04
C MET A 227 -13.42 13.56 -10.45
N VAL A 228 -14.34 13.79 -9.52
CA VAL A 228 -15.46 14.75 -9.65
C VAL A 228 -14.95 16.19 -9.65
N VAL A 229 -13.93 16.47 -8.83
CA VAL A 229 -13.13 17.71 -8.85
C VAL A 229 -11.66 17.39 -8.67
N ALA A 230 -10.76 18.17 -9.27
CA ALA A 230 -9.32 17.93 -9.14
C ALA A 230 -8.84 18.13 -7.69
N HIS A 231 -8.34 17.05 -7.08
CA HIS A 231 -7.85 17.00 -5.70
C HIS A 231 -6.61 16.12 -5.50
N GLU A 232 -6.11 15.47 -6.56
CA GLU A 232 -4.86 14.71 -6.54
C GLU A 232 -3.65 15.60 -6.19
N ASP A 233 -2.77 15.10 -5.33
CA ASP A 233 -1.50 15.75 -4.98
C ASP A 233 -0.55 15.75 -6.21
N PRO A 234 -0.11 16.94 -6.69
CA PRO A 234 0.75 17.03 -7.88
C PRO A 234 2.18 16.53 -7.65
N ASP A 235 2.62 16.41 -6.39
CA ASP A 235 3.93 15.89 -6.01
C ASP A 235 3.86 14.41 -5.56
N HIS A 236 2.68 13.90 -5.18
CA HIS A 236 2.44 12.51 -4.74
C HIS A 236 1.23 11.89 -5.45
N ALA A 237 1.43 11.39 -6.67
CA ALA A 237 0.35 10.83 -7.50
C ALA A 237 -0.47 9.74 -6.78
N LYS A 238 -1.76 9.62 -7.14
CA LYS A 238 -2.79 8.76 -6.51
C LYS A 238 -3.22 9.15 -5.08
N HIS A 239 -2.65 10.20 -4.48
CA HIS A 239 -3.00 10.69 -3.14
C HIS A 239 -3.76 12.02 -3.20
N ASP A 240 -4.35 12.41 -2.07
CA ASP A 240 -5.06 13.69 -1.93
C ASP A 240 -4.12 14.81 -1.48
N ALA A 241 -4.27 16.00 -2.06
CA ALA A 241 -3.53 17.20 -1.69
C ALA A 241 -3.94 17.79 -0.32
N ASP A 242 -5.12 17.42 0.21
CA ASP A 242 -5.55 17.81 1.56
C ASP A 242 -4.95 16.88 2.62
N LYS A 243 -4.00 17.42 3.39
CA LYS A 243 -3.37 16.75 4.55
C LYS A 243 -4.34 16.29 5.65
N ASP A 244 -5.57 16.82 5.68
CA ASP A 244 -6.62 16.41 6.62
C ASP A 244 -7.57 15.35 6.03
N CYS A 245 -7.30 14.89 4.80
CA CYS A 245 -7.96 13.75 4.16
C CYS A 245 -7.29 12.42 4.51
N LEU A 246 -8.07 11.35 4.62
CA LEU A 246 -7.52 10.00 4.73
C LEU A 246 -6.59 9.60 3.59
N MET A 247 -6.84 10.06 2.35
CA MET A 247 -6.01 9.72 1.18
C MET A 247 -4.70 10.53 1.07
N TYR A 248 -4.31 11.27 2.10
CA TYR A 248 -3.01 11.94 2.15
C TYR A 248 -1.84 10.94 2.24
N TRP A 249 -0.81 11.13 1.42
CA TRP A 249 0.31 10.17 1.23
C TRP A 249 1.04 9.76 2.51
N ALA A 250 1.06 10.59 3.55
CA ALA A 250 1.77 10.27 4.79
C ALA A 250 1.07 9.18 5.65
N ILE A 251 -0.07 8.65 5.18
CA ILE A 251 -0.84 7.59 5.84
C ILE A 251 -0.34 6.17 5.48
N GLU A 252 0.20 5.90 4.29
CA GLU A 252 0.88 4.62 4.00
C GLU A 252 2.21 4.44 4.79
N ARG A 253 2.67 5.49 5.49
CA ARG A 253 3.97 5.55 6.20
C ARG A 253 3.86 5.56 7.72
N SER A 254 4.95 5.26 8.40
CA SER A 254 5.10 5.29 9.88
C SER A 254 4.58 6.57 10.56
N THR A 255 4.53 7.69 9.84
CA THR A 255 3.91 8.96 10.25
C THR A 255 2.41 8.87 10.59
N ALA A 256 1.69 7.89 10.05
CA ALA A 256 0.27 7.67 10.33
C ALA A 256 -0.03 7.53 11.84
N VAL A 257 0.89 6.92 12.60
CA VAL A 257 0.76 6.77 14.06
C VAL A 257 0.70 8.12 14.77
N ASP A 258 1.56 9.07 14.37
CA ASP A 258 1.61 10.41 14.96
C ASP A 258 0.43 11.26 14.48
N ILE A 259 0.04 11.18 13.19
CA ILE A 259 -1.15 11.86 12.64
C ILE A 259 -2.42 11.42 13.38
N VAL A 260 -2.60 10.12 13.59
CA VAL A 260 -3.74 9.56 14.33
C VAL A 260 -3.68 9.92 15.82
N ALA A 261 -2.49 10.01 16.42
CA ALA A 261 -2.32 10.49 17.79
C ALA A 261 -2.76 11.96 17.95
N GLU A 262 -2.36 12.84 17.02
CA GLU A 262 -2.76 14.25 17.02
C GLU A 262 -4.27 14.41 16.80
N GLY A 263 -4.86 13.66 15.86
CA GLY A 263 -6.31 13.62 15.66
C GLY A 263 -7.06 13.15 16.92
N PHE A 264 -6.57 12.11 17.60
CA PHE A 264 -7.16 11.61 18.84
C PHE A 264 -7.10 12.67 19.96
N VAL A 265 -6.02 13.45 20.05
CA VAL A 265 -5.89 14.57 21.00
C VAL A 265 -6.80 15.75 20.63
N GLY A 266 -6.98 16.02 19.34
CA GLY A 266 -7.92 17.03 18.83
C GLY A 266 -9.40 16.70 19.08
N GLY A 267 -9.71 15.45 19.46
CA GLY A 267 -11.08 14.96 19.61
C GLY A 267 -11.73 14.54 18.29
N THR A 268 -10.94 14.40 17.22
CA THR A 268 -11.39 13.85 15.94
C THR A 268 -11.76 12.37 16.12
N PRO A 269 -12.80 11.87 15.42
CA PRO A 269 -13.01 10.43 15.20
C PRO A 269 -11.81 9.74 14.50
N GLN A 270 -12.01 8.52 13.99
CA GLN A 270 -11.08 7.93 13.04
C GLN A 270 -10.91 8.87 11.83
N LEU A 271 -9.68 8.99 11.30
CA LEU A 271 -9.42 9.78 10.10
C LEU A 271 -10.19 9.13 8.93
N GLY A 272 -10.94 9.94 8.19
CA GLY A 272 -11.85 9.49 7.14
C GLY A 272 -11.62 10.22 5.83
N PHE A 273 -12.21 9.70 4.76
CA PHE A 273 -12.21 10.35 3.45
C PHE A 273 -12.77 11.77 3.56
N CYS A 274 -12.08 12.73 2.97
CA CYS A 274 -12.52 14.11 2.87
C CYS A 274 -13.66 14.25 1.84
N ALA A 275 -14.34 15.39 1.83
CA ALA A 275 -15.55 15.60 1.04
C ALA A 275 -15.36 15.43 -0.49
N THR A 276 -14.15 15.62 -1.00
CA THR A 276 -13.76 15.38 -2.40
C THR A 276 -13.66 13.89 -2.69
N SER A 277 -12.83 13.16 -1.93
CA SER A 277 -12.73 11.69 -2.00
C SER A 277 -14.08 10.98 -1.79
N LEU A 278 -14.96 11.52 -0.93
CA LEU A 278 -16.32 10.98 -0.72
C LEU A 278 -17.23 11.21 -1.94
N ALA A 279 -17.13 12.34 -2.63
CA ALA A 279 -17.93 12.63 -3.83
C ALA A 279 -17.53 11.75 -5.02
N ASP A 280 -16.24 11.44 -5.15
CA ASP A 280 -15.72 10.45 -6.10
C ASP A 280 -16.34 9.06 -5.88
N LEU A 281 -16.35 8.59 -4.62
CA LEU A 281 -16.98 7.33 -4.26
C LEU A 281 -18.51 7.34 -4.50
N GLU A 282 -19.21 8.42 -4.14
CA GLU A 282 -20.66 8.55 -4.37
C GLU A 282 -21.01 8.47 -5.87
N ALA A 283 -20.19 9.07 -6.74
CA ALA A 283 -20.36 9.03 -8.19
C ALA A 283 -20.17 7.61 -8.78
N VAL A 284 -19.26 6.81 -8.24
CA VAL A 284 -19.04 5.40 -8.65
C VAL A 284 -20.01 4.43 -7.97
N ALA A 285 -20.52 4.78 -6.78
CA ALA A 285 -21.54 3.99 -6.09
C ALA A 285 -22.92 4.06 -6.79
N SER A 286 -23.24 5.19 -7.43
CA SER A 286 -24.51 5.45 -8.13
C SER A 286 -24.32 5.88 -9.60
N PRO A 287 -23.75 5.01 -10.48
CA PRO A 287 -23.44 5.38 -11.87
C PRO A 287 -24.72 5.59 -12.71
N GLY A 288 -25.11 6.86 -12.89
CA GLY A 288 -26.20 7.27 -13.80
C GLY A 288 -27.43 7.94 -13.16
N GLN A 289 -27.28 8.61 -12.01
CA GLN A 289 -28.26 9.60 -11.52
C GLN A 289 -27.90 11.03 -11.93
#